data_AF-A0A6H9LNT8-F1
#
_entry.id   AF-A0A6H9LNT8-F1
#
_cell.length_a   1.000
_cell.length_b   1.000
_cell.length_c   1.000
_cell.angle_alpha   90.00
_cell.angle_beta   90.00
_cell.angle_gamma   90.00
#
_symmetry.space_group_name_H-M   'P 1'
#
loop_
_entity.id
_entity.type
_entity.pdbx_description
1 polymer ?
#
loop_
_entity_poly.entity_id
_entity_poly.type
_entity_poly.pdbx_seq_one_letter_code
_entity_poly.pdbx_strand_id
1 'polypeptide(L)'
;MSSLIAPTKDLGYSKIYLDFISKKDSVGKFYPAESFEQVIDSLEKRSYLRSEITEILTKQNRLYNAGEKTFDNIELLKDSKTIAICTGQQAGFFGGSLLILIKALALAKSAEQYSNQLNRPVIPIFWI
;
A
#
# COMPACT_ATOMS: atom_id res chain seq x y z
N MET A 1 -15.32 19.86 17.94
CA MET A 1 -15.31 18.38 17.97
C MET A 1 -15.96 17.91 16.67
N SER A 2 -15.20 17.35 15.73
CA SER A 2 -15.82 16.87 14.49
C SER A 2 -16.68 15.65 14.81
N SER A 3 -17.98 15.74 14.53
CA SER A 3 -18.87 14.59 14.50
C SER A 3 -18.52 13.76 13.27
N LEU A 4 -17.51 12.89 13.39
CA LEU A 4 -17.21 11.93 12.34
C LEU A 4 -18.44 11.06 12.12
N ILE A 5 -18.98 11.06 10.90
CA ILE A 5 -20.09 10.18 10.51
C ILE A 5 -19.53 8.76 10.48
N ALA A 6 -19.93 7.93 11.44
CA ALA A 6 -19.53 6.53 11.48
C ALA A 6 -20.17 5.75 10.31
N PRO A 7 -19.47 4.79 9.70
CA PRO A 7 -20.09 3.90 8.72
C PRO A 7 -21.20 3.07 9.38
N THR A 8 -22.39 3.06 8.76
CA THR A 8 -23.55 2.29 9.25
C THR A 8 -24.24 1.56 8.10
N LYS A 9 -25.11 0.60 8.44
CA LYS A 9 -25.96 -0.06 7.44
C LYS A 9 -26.87 0.92 6.73
N ASP A 10 -27.35 1.96 7.42
CA ASP A 10 -28.24 2.97 6.86
C ASP A 10 -27.56 3.81 5.78
N LEU A 11 -26.23 3.91 5.83
CA LEU A 11 -25.40 4.54 4.78
C LEU A 11 -25.01 3.56 3.65
N GLY A 12 -25.59 2.35 3.63
CA GLY A 12 -25.37 1.36 2.58
C GLY A 12 -24.11 0.49 2.74
N TYR A 13 -23.41 0.57 3.87
CA TYR A 13 -22.22 -0.25 4.10
C TYR A 13 -22.58 -1.72 4.35
N SER A 14 -21.80 -2.62 3.73
CA SER A 14 -22.00 -4.06 3.88
C SER A 14 -21.67 -4.53 5.29
N LYS A 15 -22.33 -5.62 5.73
CA LYS A 15 -22.07 -6.21 7.05
C LYS A 15 -20.60 -6.61 7.22
N ILE A 16 -19.97 -7.19 6.18
CA ILE A 16 -18.56 -7.60 6.24
C ILE A 16 -17.62 -6.41 6.41
N TYR A 17 -17.90 -5.27 5.76
CA TYR A 17 -17.12 -4.05 5.96
C TYR A 17 -17.26 -3.51 7.38
N LEU A 18 -18.49 -3.46 7.89
CA LEU A 18 -18.76 -3.02 9.27
C LEU A 18 -18.09 -3.94 10.30
N ASP A 19 -18.12 -5.25 10.07
CA ASP A 19 -17.47 -6.23 10.94
C ASP A 19 -15.93 -6.09 10.87
N PHE A 20 -15.36 -5.76 9.70
CA PHE A 20 -13.93 -5.51 9.50
C PHE A 20 -13.45 -4.27 10.27
N ILE A 21 -14.10 -3.10 10.07
CA ILE A 21 -13.69 -1.87 10.76
C ILE A 21 -13.87 -1.95 12.28
N SER A 22 -14.80 -2.80 12.74
CA SER A 22 -15.04 -3.07 14.17
C SER A 22 -14.11 -4.15 14.74
N LYS A 23 -13.18 -4.69 13.94
CA LYS A 23 -12.23 -5.75 14.32
C LYS A 23 -12.88 -6.99 14.93
N LYS A 24 -13.99 -7.47 14.35
CA LYS A 24 -14.61 -8.72 14.80
C LYS A 24 -13.82 -9.93 14.31
N ASP A 25 -13.53 -10.86 15.21
CA ASP A 25 -12.78 -12.10 14.94
C ASP A 25 -13.37 -12.92 13.78
N SER A 26 -14.69 -12.87 13.61
CA SER A 26 -15.39 -13.60 12.52
C SER A 26 -14.91 -13.22 11.11
N VAL A 27 -14.27 -12.07 10.95
CA VAL A 27 -13.77 -11.56 9.67
C VAL A 27 -12.34 -12.03 9.38
N GLY A 28 -11.55 -12.38 10.40
CA GLY A 28 -10.14 -12.77 10.26
C GLY A 28 -9.94 -13.89 9.22
N LYS A 29 -10.86 -14.86 9.16
CA LYS A 29 -10.85 -15.95 8.18
C LYS A 29 -10.86 -15.54 6.69
N PHE A 30 -11.24 -14.29 6.38
CA PHE A 30 -11.23 -13.77 5.01
C PHE A 30 -9.92 -13.07 4.63
N TYR A 31 -9.01 -12.89 5.59
CA TYR A 31 -7.73 -12.21 5.39
C TYR A 31 -6.59 -13.18 5.67
N PRO A 32 -5.51 -13.15 4.86
CA PRO A 32 -4.42 -14.13 4.97
C PRO A 32 -3.49 -13.87 6.16
N ALA A 33 -3.57 -12.70 6.80
CA ALA A 33 -2.75 -12.31 7.93
C ALA A 33 -3.51 -11.34 8.83
N GLU A 34 -3.24 -11.44 10.13
CA GLU A 34 -3.84 -10.60 11.19
C GLU A 34 -2.83 -9.60 11.78
N SER A 35 -1.56 -9.72 11.41
CA SER A 35 -0.46 -8.90 11.93
C SER A 35 0.62 -8.63 10.86
N PHE A 36 1.42 -7.59 11.06
CA PHE A 36 2.52 -7.26 10.15
C PHE A 36 3.62 -8.34 10.19
N GLU A 37 3.83 -8.96 11.34
CA GLU A 37 4.82 -10.00 11.57
C GLU A 37 4.53 -11.23 10.70
N GLN A 38 3.27 -11.65 10.62
CA GLN A 38 2.84 -12.74 9.74
C GLN A 38 3.05 -12.41 8.26
N VAL A 39 2.75 -11.17 7.85
CA VAL A 39 2.99 -10.72 6.48
C VAL A 39 4.48 -10.76 6.17
N ILE A 40 5.32 -10.20 7.05
CA ILE A 40 6.77 -10.13 6.89
C ILE A 40 7.38 -11.54 6.76
N ASP A 41 7.06 -12.45 7.69
CA ASP A 41 7.52 -13.84 7.65
C ASP A 41 7.15 -14.53 6.33
N SER A 42 5.94 -14.26 5.81
CA SER A 42 5.50 -14.81 4.52
C SER A 42 6.25 -14.24 3.31
N LEU A 43 6.70 -12.98 3.37
CA LEU A 43 7.47 -12.31 2.33
C LEU A 43 8.92 -12.77 2.35
N GLU A 44 9.52 -12.93 3.53
CA GLU A 44 10.93 -13.34 3.69
C GLU A 44 11.18 -14.78 3.24
N LYS A 45 10.15 -15.62 3.21
CA LYS A 45 10.19 -16.99 2.67
C LYS A 45 10.19 -17.06 1.14
N ARG A 46 10.08 -15.93 0.44
CA ARG A 46 10.00 -15.87 -1.03
C ARG A 46 11.26 -15.25 -1.63
N SER A 47 11.60 -15.69 -2.83
CA SER A 47 12.62 -15.06 -3.65
C SER A 47 11.99 -14.13 -4.68
N TYR A 48 12.63 -13.00 -4.96
CA TYR A 48 12.16 -11.97 -5.87
C TYR A 48 13.27 -11.56 -6.82
N LEU A 49 12.91 -11.29 -8.07
CA LEU A 49 13.80 -10.75 -9.11
C LEU A 49 14.01 -9.24 -8.89
N ARG A 50 14.59 -8.87 -7.74
CA ARG A 50 14.68 -7.48 -7.29
C ARG A 50 15.45 -6.62 -8.27
N SER A 51 16.59 -7.11 -8.77
CA SER A 51 17.42 -6.39 -9.74
C SER A 51 16.63 -6.08 -11.02
N GLU A 52 15.97 -7.08 -11.60
CA GLU A 52 15.17 -6.96 -12.82
C GLU A 52 13.99 -6.00 -12.62
N ILE A 53 13.30 -6.11 -11.47
CA ILE A 53 12.21 -5.19 -11.11
C ILE A 53 12.75 -3.75 -11.02
N THR A 54 13.89 -3.53 -10.35
CA THR A 54 14.45 -2.18 -10.20
C THR A 54 14.86 -1.57 -11.54
N GLU A 55 15.39 -2.38 -12.47
CA GLU A 55 15.74 -1.94 -13.81
C GLU A 55 14.51 -1.51 -14.61
N ILE A 56 13.46 -2.36 -14.62
CA ILE A 56 12.19 -2.08 -15.29
C ILE A 56 11.56 -0.80 -14.75
N LEU A 57 11.45 -0.68 -13.41
CA LEU A 57 10.84 0.48 -12.77
C LEU A 57 11.66 1.76 -13.01
N THR A 58 12.99 1.67 -13.01
CA THR A 58 13.87 2.81 -13.31
C THR A 58 13.63 3.30 -14.74
N LYS A 59 13.60 2.39 -15.70
CA LYS A 59 13.35 2.73 -17.12
C LYS A 59 11.96 3.37 -17.28
N GLN A 60 10.93 2.78 -16.69
CA GLN A 60 9.56 3.30 -16.77
C GLN A 60 9.43 4.69 -16.14
N ASN A 61 9.95 4.90 -14.93
CA ASN A 61 9.80 6.17 -14.22
C ASN A 61 10.64 7.30 -14.82
N ARG A 62 11.74 6.98 -15.54
CA ARG A 62 12.44 7.96 -16.39
C ARG A 62 11.56 8.47 -17.53
N LEU A 63 10.78 7.59 -18.17
CA LEU A 63 9.85 7.98 -19.25
C LEU A 63 8.71 8.89 -18.74
N TYR A 64 8.36 8.78 -17.46
CA TYR A 64 7.33 9.61 -16.82
C TYR A 64 7.90 10.87 -16.16
N ASN A 65 9.19 11.17 -16.34
CA ASN A 65 9.87 12.30 -15.71
C ASN A 65 9.64 12.35 -14.18
N ALA A 66 9.71 11.18 -13.52
CA ALA A 66 9.51 11.08 -12.08
C ALA A 66 10.58 11.85 -11.30
N GLY A 67 10.23 12.32 -10.10
CA GLY A 67 11.17 13.00 -9.21
C GLY A 67 12.16 12.06 -8.52
N GLU A 68 13.26 12.61 -8.00
CA GLU A 68 14.39 11.89 -7.38
C GLU A 68 13.97 10.86 -6.33
N LYS A 69 13.03 11.24 -5.44
CA LYS A 69 12.49 10.33 -4.42
C LYS A 69 11.93 9.02 -4.97
N THR A 70 11.46 9.01 -6.21
CA THR A 70 10.99 7.78 -6.87
C THR A 70 12.16 6.83 -7.13
N PHE A 71 13.29 7.36 -7.60
CA PHE A 71 14.49 6.58 -7.87
C PHE A 71 15.17 6.13 -6.57
N ASP A 72 15.14 6.95 -5.52
CA ASP A 72 15.60 6.53 -4.19
C ASP A 72 14.80 5.31 -3.69
N ASN A 73 13.47 5.36 -3.81
CA ASN A 73 12.59 4.24 -3.45
C ASN A 73 12.84 3.00 -4.33
N ILE A 74 13.09 3.19 -5.63
CA ILE A 74 13.42 2.07 -6.52
C ILE A 74 14.74 1.44 -6.11
N GLU A 75 15.76 2.22 -5.76
CA GLU A 75 17.05 1.67 -5.32
C GLU A 75 16.90 0.86 -4.02
N LEU A 76 16.07 1.34 -3.08
CA LEU A 76 15.76 0.60 -1.85
C LEU A 76 15.19 -0.79 -2.13
N LEU A 77 14.49 -1.03 -3.25
CA LEU A 77 13.97 -2.37 -3.58
C LEU A 77 15.06 -3.43 -3.78
N LYS A 78 16.33 -3.05 -3.98
CA LYS A 78 17.44 -4.01 -4.04
C LYS A 78 17.77 -4.60 -2.66
N ASP A 79 17.48 -3.87 -1.58
CA ASP A 79 17.64 -4.40 -0.23
C ASP A 79 16.56 -5.48 0.04
N SER A 80 17.03 -6.67 0.44
CA SER A 80 16.19 -7.79 0.88
C SER A 80 15.22 -7.43 2.01
N LYS A 81 15.58 -6.45 2.85
CA LYS A 81 14.73 -5.95 3.95
C LYS A 81 13.67 -4.98 3.49
N THR A 82 13.73 -4.45 2.28
CA THR A 82 12.70 -3.53 1.79
C THR A 82 11.42 -4.27 1.46
N ILE A 83 10.31 -3.80 2.03
CA ILE A 83 8.96 -4.23 1.65
C ILE A 83 8.25 -3.10 0.92
N ALA A 84 7.36 -3.48 0.00
CA ALA A 84 6.48 -2.54 -0.68
C ALA A 84 5.07 -2.67 -0.13
N ILE A 85 4.43 -1.54 0.14
CA ILE A 85 2.97 -1.48 0.30
C ILE A 85 2.37 -0.98 -1.01
N CYS A 86 1.29 -1.63 -1.43
CA CYS A 86 0.69 -1.38 -2.72
C CYS A 86 -0.80 -1.05 -2.57
N THR A 87 -1.25 -0.07 -3.33
CA THR A 87 -2.66 0.08 -3.70
C THR A 87 -2.72 0.42 -5.18
N GLY A 88 -3.91 0.31 -5.78
CA GLY A 88 -4.10 0.76 -7.15
C GLY A 88 -5.49 1.32 -7.40
N GLN A 89 -5.63 1.86 -8.60
CA GLN A 89 -6.90 2.25 -9.20
C GLN A 89 -6.70 2.38 -10.72
N GLN A 90 -7.72 2.02 -11.50
CA GLN A 90 -7.73 2.24 -12.96
C GLN A 90 -7.38 3.68 -13.34
N ALA A 91 -6.62 3.84 -14.42
CA ALA A 91 -6.34 5.13 -15.04
C ALA A 91 -7.63 5.81 -15.56
N GLY A 92 -8.18 6.71 -14.74
CA GLY A 92 -9.33 7.54 -15.13
C GLY A 92 -8.90 8.73 -15.99
N PHE A 93 -9.76 9.13 -16.93
CA PHE A 93 -9.53 10.34 -17.73
C PHE A 93 -9.35 11.56 -16.81
N PHE A 94 -8.39 12.43 -17.15
CA PHE A 94 -8.00 13.58 -16.32
C PHE A 94 -7.68 13.26 -14.85
N GLY A 95 -7.11 12.08 -14.57
CA GLY A 95 -6.75 11.65 -13.21
C GLY A 95 -7.90 11.00 -12.43
N GLY A 96 -9.07 10.83 -13.05
CA GLY A 96 -10.21 10.12 -12.50
C GLY A 96 -10.81 10.77 -11.26
N SER A 97 -11.43 9.97 -10.40
CA SER A 97 -12.02 10.47 -9.16
C SER A 97 -10.95 10.97 -8.18
N LEU A 98 -11.29 11.95 -7.34
CA LEU A 98 -10.44 12.44 -6.26
C LEU A 98 -9.90 11.33 -5.34
N LEU A 99 -10.62 10.21 -5.23
CA LEU A 99 -10.19 9.03 -4.47
C LEU A 99 -8.82 8.49 -4.92
N ILE A 100 -8.43 8.65 -6.18
CA ILE A 100 -7.12 8.22 -6.70
C ILE A 100 -6.00 8.99 -5.98
N LEU A 101 -6.11 10.32 -5.93
CA LEU A 101 -5.17 11.17 -5.24
C LEU A 101 -5.15 10.89 -3.73
N ILE A 102 -6.33 10.70 -3.12
CA ILE A 102 -6.43 10.36 -1.69
C ILE A 102 -5.74 9.03 -1.41
N LYS A 103 -5.94 8.00 -2.24
CA LYS A 103 -5.26 6.70 -2.12
C LYS A 103 -3.75 6.83 -2.26
N ALA A 104 -3.27 7.59 -3.25
CA ALA A 104 -1.83 7.79 -3.45
C ALA A 104 -1.17 8.51 -2.27
N LEU A 105 -1.81 9.57 -1.75
CA LEU A 105 -1.33 10.29 -0.56
C LEU A 105 -1.36 9.41 0.69
N ALA A 106 -2.44 8.67 0.91
CA ALA A 106 -2.56 7.74 2.03
C ALA A 106 -1.49 6.65 1.95
N LEU A 107 -1.21 6.12 0.76
CA LEU A 107 -0.15 5.14 0.55
C LEU A 107 1.24 5.71 0.89
N ALA A 108 1.58 6.88 0.35
CA ALA A 108 2.87 7.52 0.62
C ALA A 108 3.09 7.78 2.12
N LYS A 109 2.06 8.29 2.81
CA LYS A 109 2.10 8.51 4.26
C LYS A 109 2.20 7.19 5.05
N SER A 110 1.45 6.17 4.64
CA SER A 110 1.47 4.87 5.30
C SER A 110 2.83 4.20 5.18
N ALA A 111 3.53 4.38 4.05
CA ALA A 111 4.86 3.83 3.85
C ALA A 111 5.86 4.39 4.87
N GLU A 112 5.87 5.71 5.07
CA GLU A 112 6.69 6.34 6.10
C GLU A 112 6.32 5.86 7.51
N GLN A 113 5.03 5.81 7.83
CA GLN A 113 4.55 5.34 9.14
C GLN A 113 4.96 3.89 9.42
N TYR A 114 4.78 2.99 8.46
CA TYR A 114 5.16 1.60 8.60
C TYR A 114 6.67 1.40 8.59
N SER A 115 7.41 2.23 7.85
CA SER A 115 8.87 2.19 7.91
C SER A 115 9.40 2.45 9.32
N ASN A 116 8.83 3.45 9.99
CA ASN A 116 9.15 3.78 11.38
C ASN A 116 8.68 2.69 12.35
N GLN A 117 7.42 2.23 12.21
CA GLN A 117 6.83 1.23 13.10
C GLN A 117 7.58 -0.11 13.04
N LEU A 118 8.01 -0.53 11.84
CA LEU A 118 8.63 -1.83 11.59
C LEU A 118 10.17 -1.76 11.63
N ASN A 119 10.74 -0.57 11.82
CA ASN A 119 12.18 -0.33 11.79
C ASN A 119 12.89 -0.96 10.57
N ARG A 120 12.27 -0.82 9.38
CA ARG A 120 12.78 -1.34 8.10
C ARG A 120 12.31 -0.44 6.95
N PRO A 121 12.96 -0.46 5.78
CA PRO A 121 12.50 0.32 4.64
C PRO A 121 11.14 -0.19 4.13
N VAL A 122 10.17 0.73 4.02
CA VAL A 122 8.86 0.46 3.43
C VAL A 122 8.62 1.49 2.33
N ILE A 123 8.39 1.04 1.09
CA ILE A 123 8.16 1.94 -0.04
C ILE A 123 6.70 1.88 -0.55
N PRO A 124 6.16 3.00 -1.05
CA PRO A 124 4.85 3.02 -1.67
C PRO A 124 4.92 2.63 -3.16
N ILE A 125 4.05 1.72 -3.61
CA ILE A 125 3.82 1.43 -5.03
C ILE A 125 2.34 1.68 -5.37
N PHE A 126 2.08 2.67 -6.23
CA PHE A 126 0.75 2.89 -6.77
C PHE A 126 0.60 2.15 -8.11
N TRP A 127 -0.27 1.15 -8.14
CA TRP A 127 -0.57 0.36 -9.34
C TRP A 127 -1.64 1.06 -10.19
N ILE A 128 -1.27 1.46 -11.40
CA ILE A 128 -2.13 2.15 -12.38
C ILE A 128 -2.92 1.13 -13.21
#